data_AF-A0A848SS03-F1
#
_entry.id   AF-A0A848SS03-F1
#
_cell.length_a   1.000
_cell.length_b   1.000
_cell.length_c   1.000
_cell.angle_alpha   90.00
_cell.angle_beta   90.00
_cell.angle_gamma   90.00
#
_symmetry.space_group_name_H-M   'P 1'
#
loop_
_entity.id
_entity.type
_entity.pdbx_description
1 polymer ?
#
loop_
_entity_poly.entity_id
_entity_poly.type
_entity_poly.pdbx_seq_one_letter_code
_entity_poly.pdbx_strand_id
1 'polypeptide(L)'
;HHMWEAPKKMDDAEIFAAAMNESGFDGAALVEGAQNTAIKQKLIDNTAAAVERGAFGIPTFFVGDDMFFGKERLDQVEAMLAA
;
A
#
# COMPACT_ATOMS: atom_id res chain seq x y z
N HIS A 1 11.84 -2.26 -6.57
CA HIS A 1 12.47 -1.25 -7.44
C HIS A 1 11.63 -0.91 -8.70
N HIS A 2 10.74 -1.80 -9.17
CA HIS A 2 9.98 -1.71 -10.44
C HIS A 2 9.08 -0.48 -10.68
N MET A 3 8.86 0.40 -9.70
CA MET A 3 8.05 1.62 -9.88
C MET A 3 8.91 2.90 -9.89
N TRP A 4 9.78 3.06 -8.89
CA TRP A 4 10.46 4.34 -8.63
C TRP A 4 11.95 4.35 -8.98
N GLU A 5 12.60 3.19 -9.04
CA GLU A 5 14.06 3.10 -9.28
C GLU A 5 14.36 2.57 -10.70
N ALA A 6 13.64 1.54 -11.13
CA ALA A 6 13.66 1.04 -12.51
C ALA A 6 12.21 0.90 -13.00
N PRO A 7 11.61 1.99 -13.51
CA PRO A 7 10.18 2.03 -13.77
C PRO A 7 9.78 1.04 -14.86
N LYS A 8 8.81 0.21 -14.53
CA LYS A 8 8.10 -0.69 -15.45
C LYS A 8 6.64 -0.23 -15.57
N LYS A 9 5.96 -0.65 -16.63
CA LYS A 9 4.52 -0.37 -16.83
C LYS A 9 3.67 -1.27 -15.92
N MET A 10 3.62 -0.93 -14.63
CA MET A 10 3.01 -1.78 -13.59
C MET A 10 1.48 -1.89 -13.66
N ASP A 11 0.81 -1.12 -14.52
CA ASP A 11 -0.62 -1.27 -14.85
C ASP A 11 -0.87 -2.31 -15.96
N ASP A 12 0.18 -2.84 -16.58
CA ASP A 12 0.13 -3.99 -17.49
C ASP A 12 0.32 -5.29 -16.69
N ALA A 13 -0.61 -6.23 -16.85
CA ALA A 13 -0.64 -7.45 -16.04
C ALA A 13 0.55 -8.39 -16.31
N GLU A 14 1.03 -8.46 -17.56
CA GLU A 14 2.16 -9.31 -17.93
C GLU A 14 3.46 -8.74 -17.38
N ILE A 15 3.65 -7.42 -17.51
CA ILE A 15 4.81 -6.72 -16.97
C ILE A 15 4.82 -6.78 -15.43
N PHE A 16 3.66 -6.60 -14.80
CA PHE A 16 3.50 -6.75 -13.35
C PHE A 16 3.87 -8.17 -12.89
N ALA A 17 3.32 -9.21 -13.53
CA ALA A 17 3.60 -10.60 -13.16
C ALA A 17 5.08 -10.95 -13.29
N ALA A 18 5.73 -10.56 -14.39
CA ALA A 18 7.16 -10.75 -14.58
C ALA A 18 7.98 -10.04 -13.50
N ALA A 19 7.64 -8.80 -13.16
CA ALA A 19 8.29 -8.04 -12.11
C ALA A 19 8.14 -8.67 -10.72
N MET A 20 6.98 -9.26 -10.41
CA MET A 20 6.75 -9.98 -9.15
C MET A 20 7.53 -11.31 -9.11
N ASN A 21 7.58 -12.04 -10.23
CA ASN A 21 8.38 -13.27 -10.35
C ASN A 21 9.88 -13.00 -10.15
N GLU A 22 10.42 -11.95 -10.77
CA GLU A 22 11.80 -11.49 -10.54
C GLU A 22 12.08 -11.16 -9.06
N SER A 23 11.04 -10.76 -8.33
CA SER A 23 11.12 -10.43 -6.90
C SER A 23 10.88 -11.65 -5.99
N GLY A 24 10.69 -12.85 -6.54
CA GLY A 24 10.49 -14.10 -5.80
C GLY A 24 9.04 -14.39 -5.37
N PHE A 25 8.05 -13.66 -5.89
CA PHE A 25 6.63 -13.92 -5.66
C PHE A 25 6.01 -14.72 -6.82
N ASP A 26 4.83 -15.32 -6.57
CA ASP A 26 4.00 -15.86 -7.64
C ASP A 26 3.20 -14.73 -8.32
N GLY A 27 3.74 -14.19 -9.41
CA GLY A 27 3.13 -13.11 -10.16
C GLY A 27 1.77 -13.48 -10.76
N ALA A 28 1.56 -14.74 -11.16
CA ALA A 28 0.30 -15.17 -11.75
C ALA A 28 -0.80 -15.19 -10.68
N ALA A 29 -0.52 -15.76 -9.50
CA ALA A 29 -1.44 -15.75 -8.37
C ALA A 29 -1.77 -14.32 -7.90
N LEU A 30 -0.82 -13.39 -7.93
CA LEU A 30 -1.06 -11.99 -7.60
C LEU A 30 -1.97 -11.28 -8.60
N VAL A 31 -1.79 -11.52 -9.91
CA VAL A 31 -2.68 -10.97 -10.95
C VAL A 31 -4.10 -11.53 -10.81
N GLU A 32 -4.24 -12.83 -10.56
CA GLU A 32 -5.53 -13.46 -10.30
C GLU A 32 -6.19 -12.87 -9.03
N GLY A 33 -5.42 -12.77 -7.95
CA GLY A 33 -5.87 -12.18 -6.69
C GLY A 33 -6.33 -10.74 -6.84
N ALA A 34 -5.64 -9.94 -7.67
CA ALA A 34 -6.05 -8.57 -7.97
C ALA A 34 -7.41 -8.49 -8.69
N GLN A 35 -7.87 -9.56 -9.35
CA GLN A 35 -9.21 -9.63 -9.96
C GLN A 35 -10.28 -10.22 -9.03
N ASN A 36 -9.88 -10.89 -7.94
CA ASN A 36 -10.81 -11.49 -6.99
C ASN A 36 -11.68 -10.43 -6.30
N THR A 37 -13.00 -10.63 -6.33
CA THR A 37 -13.98 -9.69 -5.78
C THR A 37 -13.80 -9.44 -4.29
N ALA A 38 -13.48 -10.46 -3.49
CA ALA A 38 -13.29 -10.30 -2.05
C ALA A 38 -12.02 -9.48 -1.73
N ILE A 39 -10.94 -9.66 -2.50
CA ILE A 39 -9.71 -8.87 -2.36
C ILE A 39 -9.97 -7.40 -2.76
N LYS A 40 -10.67 -7.17 -3.88
CA LYS A 40 -11.07 -5.82 -4.31
C LYS A 40 -11.95 -5.13 -3.27
N GLN A 41 -12.95 -5.83 -2.73
CA GLN A 41 -13.83 -5.27 -1.71
C GLN A 41 -13.03 -4.88 -0.47
N LYS A 42 -12.10 -5.73 0.00
CA LYS A 42 -11.23 -5.40 1.13
C LYS A 42 -10.37 -4.15 0.88
N LEU A 43 -9.85 -3.96 -0.34
CA LEU A 43 -9.13 -2.74 -0.70
C LEU A 43 -10.03 -1.49 -0.63
N ILE A 44 -11.26 -1.60 -1.13
CA ILE A 44 -12.26 -0.53 -1.06
C ILE A 44 -12.58 -0.18 0.39
N ASP A 45 -12.88 -1.19 1.22
CA ASP A 45 -13.26 -1.02 2.63
C ASP A 45 -12.11 -0.39 3.43
N ASN A 46 -10.87 -0.86 3.24
CA ASN A 46 -9.70 -0.28 3.90
C ASN A 46 -9.49 1.19 3.50
N THR A 47 -9.70 1.51 2.22
CA THR A 47 -9.55 2.88 1.71
C THR A 47 -10.65 3.79 2.27
N ALA A 48 -11.89 3.31 2.31
CA ALA A 48 -13.02 4.03 2.90
C ALA A 48 -12.81 4.28 4.39
N ALA A 49 -12.34 3.27 5.15
CA ALA A 49 -12.03 3.41 6.57
C ALA A 49 -10.93 4.45 6.83
N ALA A 50 -9.89 4.51 5.98
CA ALA A 50 -8.86 5.54 6.10
C ALA A 50 -9.43 6.95 5.87
N VAL A 51 -10.30 7.11 4.87
CA VAL A 51 -10.98 8.40 4.58
C VAL A 51 -11.91 8.80 5.72
N GLU A 52 -12.72 7.87 6.24
CA GLU A 52 -13.62 8.11 7.38
C GLU A 52 -12.86 8.54 8.63
N ARG A 53 -11.64 8.02 8.80
CA ARG A 53 -10.72 8.40 9.88
C ARG A 53 -9.99 9.74 9.63
N GLY A 54 -10.25 10.41 8.52
CA GLY A 54 -9.71 11.73 8.20
C GLY A 54 -8.41 11.73 7.40
N ALA A 55 -7.93 10.58 6.91
CA ALA A 55 -6.77 10.55 6.04
C ALA A 55 -7.08 11.22 4.68
N PHE A 56 -6.21 12.13 4.25
CA PHE A 56 -6.38 12.92 3.02
C PHE A 56 -5.23 12.76 2.02
N GLY A 57 -4.24 11.92 2.34
CA GLY A 57 -3.09 11.66 1.48
C GLY A 57 -2.21 10.54 2.03
N ILE A 58 -1.12 10.22 1.32
CA ILE A 58 -0.16 9.19 1.74
C ILE A 58 1.28 9.72 1.73
N PRO A 59 2.14 9.24 2.65
CA PRO A 59 1.79 8.34 3.75
C PRO A 59 1.05 9.07 4.89
N THR A 60 0.07 8.39 5.49
CA THR A 60 -0.60 8.79 6.74
C THR A 60 -0.47 7.64 7.73
N PHE A 61 -0.08 7.93 8.96
CA PHE A 61 0.06 6.98 10.06
C PHE A 61 -0.93 7.34 11.18
N PHE A 62 -1.35 6.34 11.95
CA PHE A 62 -2.14 6.53 13.15
C PHE A 62 -1.51 5.77 14.32
N VAL A 63 -1.37 6.42 15.47
CA VAL A 63 -0.95 5.79 16.74
C VAL A 63 -2.02 6.07 17.78
N GLY A 64 -2.73 5.04 18.25
CA GLY A 64 -3.98 5.27 18.97
C GLY A 64 -4.95 6.02 18.08
N ASP A 65 -5.51 7.14 18.55
CA ASP A 65 -6.39 8.04 17.78
C ASP A 65 -5.66 9.20 17.09
N ASP A 66 -4.36 9.37 17.34
CA ASP A 66 -3.58 10.47 16.78
C ASP A 66 -3.14 10.19 15.34
N MET A 67 -3.30 11.20 14.47
CA MET A 67 -3.00 11.12 13.03
C MET A 67 -1.72 11.89 12.65
N PHE A 68 -0.85 11.26 11.86
CA PHE A 68 0.42 11.81 11.38
C PHE A 68 0.49 11.73 9.85
N PHE A 69 0.46 12.88 9.16
CA PHE A 69 0.60 12.95 7.70
C PHE A 69 2.04 13.29 7.29
N GLY A 70 2.57 12.52 6.34
CA GLY A 70 3.90 12.71 5.75
C GLY A 70 4.99 11.90 6.46
N LYS A 71 6.04 11.55 5.70
CA LYS A 71 7.20 10.82 6.23
C LYS A 71 8.00 11.67 7.23
N GLU A 72 7.86 12.99 7.17
CA GLU A 72 8.46 13.98 8.06
C GLU A 72 7.91 13.90 9.50
N ARG A 73 7.01 12.96 9.78
CA ARG A 73 6.44 12.71 11.11
C ARG A 73 6.87 11.37 11.72
N LEU A 74 7.71 10.58 11.04
CA LEU A 74 8.13 9.27 11.54
C LEU A 74 8.79 9.34 12.92
N ASP A 75 9.65 10.32 13.17
CA ASP A 75 10.28 10.50 14.49
C ASP A 75 9.25 10.70 15.63
N GLN A 76 8.11 11.35 15.33
CA GLN A 76 7.02 11.56 16.29
C GLN A 76 6.22 10.27 16.52
N VAL A 77 5.98 9.50 15.46
CA VAL A 77 5.36 8.17 15.53
C VAL A 77 6.20 7.25 16.41
N GLU A 78 7.52 7.22 16.20
CA GLU A 78 8.45 6.43 17.02
C GLU A 78 8.42 6.86 18.49
N ALA A 79 8.46 8.17 18.76
CA ALA A 79 8.40 8.70 20.12
C ALA A 79 7.11 8.30 20.84
N MET A 80 5.96 8.31 20.16
CA MET A 80 4.68 7.90 20.74
C MET A 80 4.58 6.40 21.00
N LEU A 81 5.16 5.56 20.14
CA LEU A 81 5.15 4.10 20.33
C LEU A 81 6.06 3.63 21.48
N ALA A 82 7.05 4.44 21.84
CA ALA A 82 7.99 4.15 22.93
C ALA A 82 7.52 4.63 24.32
N ALA A 83 6.43 5.39 24.38
CA ALA A 83 5.82 5.92 25.60
C ALA A 83 4.84 4.92 26.24
#